data_AF-A0A9D1GX47-F1
#
_entry.id   AF-A0A9D1GX47-F1
#
_cell.length_a   1.000
_cell.length_b   1.000
_cell.length_c   1.000
_cell.angle_alpha   90.00
_cell.angle_beta   90.00
_cell.angle_gamma   90.00
#
_symmetry.space_group_name_H-M   'P 1'
#
loop_
_entity.id
_entity.type
_entity.pdbx_description
1 polymer ?
#
loop_
_entity_poly.entity_id
_entity_poly.type
_entity_poly.pdbx_seq_one_letter_code
_entity_poly.pdbx_strand_id
1 'polypeptide(L)' 'EHELTLVFVSHDLTVVRHLCDRIAVMQSGRIVEQGGTAEVYAAPQQPYTQSLLDAVPRLPEPGQDRGTGPGQTGRPA' A
#
# COMPACT_ATOMS: atom_id res chain seq x y z
N GLU A 1 23.53 20.22 -9.71
CA GLU A 1 22.72 19.14 -9.10
C GLU A 1 22.61 19.45 -7.62
N HIS A 2 21.43 19.28 -7.02
CA HIS A 2 21.22 19.64 -5.60
C HIS A 2 20.95 18.38 -4.79
N GLU A 3 21.70 18.20 -3.70
CA GLU A 3 21.46 17.16 -2.70
C GLU A 3 20.39 17.66 -1.71
N LEU A 4 19.15 17.28 -1.94
CA LEU A 4 18.01 17.70 -1.13
C LEU A 4 17.58 16.58 -0.18
N THR A 5 17.26 16.94 1.05
CA THR A 5 16.55 16.07 2.00
C THR A 5 15.15 16.60 2.18
N LEU A 6 14.15 15.72 2.04
CA LEU A 6 12.74 16.06 2.12
C LEU A 6 12.07 15.36 3.30
N VAL A 7 11.17 16.07 3.96
CA VAL A 7 10.29 15.50 4.98
C VAL A 7 8.85 15.67 4.50
N PHE A 8 8.16 14.55 4.33
CA PHE A 8 6.76 14.51 3.94
C PHE A 8 5.89 14.12 5.15
N VAL A 9 4.75 14.80 5.30
CA VAL A 9 3.73 14.49 6.31
C VAL A 9 2.41 14.26 5.60
N SER A 10 1.85 13.06 5.73
CA SER A 10 0.60 12.66 5.09
C SER A 10 -0.18 11.72 6.01
N HIS A 11 -1.49 11.68 5.83
CA HIS A 11 -2.38 10.67 6.41
C HIS A 11 -2.62 9.49 5.45
N ASP A 12 -2.30 9.65 4.16
CA ASP A 12 -2.41 8.60 3.16
C ASP A 12 -1.10 7.85 3.04
N LEU A 13 -1.13 6.61 3.53
CA LEU A 13 -0.01 5.68 3.47
C LEU A 13 0.41 5.41 2.02
N THR A 14 -0.52 5.24 1.07
CA THR A 14 -0.24 4.96 -0.35
C THR A 14 0.73 5.97 -0.94
N VAL A 15 0.52 7.26 -0.68
CA VAL A 15 1.39 8.33 -1.17
C VAL A 15 2.78 8.22 -0.56
N VAL A 16 2.87 7.99 0.75
CA VAL A 16 4.15 7.88 1.47
C VAL A 16 4.96 6.69 0.97
N ARG A 17 4.30 5.57 0.60
CA ARG A 17 4.95 4.39 0.03
C ARG A 17 5.80 4.69 -1.21
N HIS A 18 5.33 5.63 -2.04
CA HIS A 18 5.96 5.95 -3.32
C HIS A 18 7.00 7.07 -3.22
N LEU A 19 6.95 7.90 -2.17
CA LEU A 19 7.76 9.11 -2.06
C LEU A 19 8.88 9.03 -1.01
N CYS A 20 8.77 8.13 -0.03
CA CYS A 20 9.65 8.12 1.13
C CYS A 20 10.44 6.81 1.24
N ASP A 21 11.73 6.94 1.57
CA ASP A 21 12.60 5.79 1.87
C ASP A 21 12.36 5.26 3.30
N ARG A 22 11.97 6.15 4.21
CA ARG A 22 11.73 5.88 5.64
C ARG A 22 10.40 6.48 6.09
N ILE A 23 9.76 5.82 7.05
CA ILE A 23 8.49 6.26 7.64
C ILE A 23 8.62 6.31 9.15
N ALA A 24 7.99 7.32 9.76
CA ALA A 24 7.64 7.36 11.17
C ALA A 24 6.11 7.49 11.28
N VAL A 25 5.47 6.55 11.97
CA VAL A 25 4.04 6.58 12.26
C VAL A 25 3.84 7.23 13.63
N MET A 26 2.94 8.20 13.70
CA MET A 26 2.63 8.92 14.93
C MET A 26 1.19 8.67 15.38
N GLN A 27 0.99 8.52 16.69
CA GLN A 27 -0.31 8.47 17.33
C GLN A 27 -0.27 9.33 18.60
N SER A 28 -1.25 10.23 18.77
CA SER A 28 -1.37 11.09 19.96
C SER A 28 -0.07 11.83 20.32
N GLY A 29 0.61 12.38 19.31
CA GLY A 29 1.85 13.14 19.49
C GLY A 29 3.10 12.32 19.78
N ARG A 30 3.05 10.98 19.65
CA ARG A 30 4.20 10.09 19.86
C ARG A 30 4.50 9.27 18.61
N ILE A 31 5.77 9.09 18.29
CA ILE A 31 6.20 8.10 17.28
C ILE A 31 5.98 6.72 17.88
N VAL A 32 5.12 5.94 17.26
CA VAL A 32 4.80 4.58 17.70
C VAL A 32 5.57 3.54 16.89
N GLU A 33 5.90 3.83 15.64
CA GLU A 33 6.68 2.96 14.76
C GLU A 33 7.57 3.77 13.83
N GLN A 34 8.77 3.27 13.54
CA GLN A 34 9.68 3.89 12.58
C GLN A 34 10.56 2.83 11.93
N GLY A 35 10.73 2.90 10.61
CA GLY A 35 11.55 1.94 9.88
C GLY A 35 11.72 2.31 8.40
N GLY A 36 12.34 1.42 7.64
CA GLY A 36 12.34 1.51 6.18
C GLY A 36 10.91 1.34 5.66
N THR A 37 10.52 2.10 4.63
CA THR A 37 9.16 2.04 4.08
C THR A 37 8.76 0.61 3.70
N ALA A 38 9.65 -0.15 3.06
CA ALA A 38 9.36 -1.54 2.69
C ALA A 38 9.11 -2.45 3.90
N GLU A 39 9.86 -2.27 4.99
CA GLU A 39 9.75 -3.07 6.21
C GLU A 39 8.45 -2.77 6.96
N VAL A 40 8.13 -1.49 7.17
CA VAL A 40 6.91 -1.06 7.86
C VAL A 40 5.65 -1.55 7.13
N TYR A 41 5.70 -1.63 5.79
CA TYR A 41 4.60 -2.17 4.99
C TYR A 41 4.50 -3.69 5.01
N ALA A 42 5.64 -4.39 4.96
CA ALA A 42 5.68 -5.85 4.86
C ALA A 42 5.46 -6.54 6.21
N ALA A 43 5.97 -5.96 7.28
CA ALA A 43 5.95 -6.52 8.63
C ALA A 43 5.75 -5.42 9.70
N PRO A 44 4.62 -4.71 9.69
CA PRO A 44 4.31 -3.70 10.71
C PRO A 44 4.26 -4.31 12.11
N GLN A 45 5.01 -3.73 13.04
CA GLN A 45 5.14 -4.23 14.41
C GLN A 45 4.07 -3.66 15.34
N GLN A 46 3.56 -2.45 15.07
CA GLN A 46 2.54 -1.85 15.93
C GLN A 46 1.12 -2.21 15.46
N PRO A 47 0.21 -2.56 16.40
CA PRO A 47 -1.20 -2.80 16.08
C PRO A 47 -1.88 -1.59 15.41
N TYR A 48 -1.47 -0.37 15.78
CA TYR A 48 -1.98 0.84 15.16
C TYR A 48 -1.56 0.93 13.68
N THR A 49 -0.29 0.68 13.37
CA THR A 49 0.21 0.68 11.98
C THR A 49 -0.46 -0.41 11.15
N GLN A 50 -0.66 -1.60 11.71
CA GLN A 50 -1.42 -2.69 11.07
C GLN A 50 -2.83 -2.22 10.69
N SER A 51 -3.55 -1.61 11.64
CA SER A 51 -4.90 -1.09 11.42
C SER A 51 -4.95 -0.03 10.33
N LEU A 52 -3.94 0.85 10.25
CA LEU A 52 -3.85 1.86 9.20
C LEU A 52 -3.60 1.22 7.83
N LEU A 53 -2.69 0.24 7.74
CA LEU A 53 -2.38 -0.46 6.49
C LEU A 53 -3.56 -1.30 5.99
N ASP A 54 -4.32 -1.92 6.88
CA ASP A 54 -5.54 -2.67 6.54
C ASP A 54 -6.65 -1.78 5.97
N ALA A 55 -6.66 -0.50 6.35
CA ALA A 55 -7.58 0.49 5.80
C ALA A 55 -7.18 1.02 4.41
N VAL A 56 -5.95 0.75 3.96
CA VAL A 56 -5.47 1.20 2.64
C VAL A 56 -6.14 0.39 1.53
N PRO A 57 -6.79 1.02 0.54
CA PRO A 57 -7.36 0.31 -0.60
C PRO A 57 -6.29 -0.48 -1.34
N ARG A 58 -6.47 -1.79 -1.46
CA ARG A 58 -5.59 -2.62 -2.30
C ARG A 58 -5.98 -2.38 -3.75
N LEU A 59 -5.07 -1.78 -4.53
CA LEU A 59 -5.27 -1.68 -5.97
C LEU A 59 -5.31 -3.11 -6.53
N PRO A 60 -6.37 -3.52 -7.25
CA PRO A 60 -6.39 -4.83 -7.89
C PRO A 60 -5.23 -4.92 -8.87
N GLU A 61 -4.55 -6.07 -8.93
CA GLU A 61 -3.46 -6.26 -9.86
C GLU A 61 -3.97 -6.08 -11.31
N PRO A 62 -3.26 -5.34 -12.18
CA PRO A 62 -3.65 -5.21 -13.59
C PRO A 62 -3.53 -6.60 -14.24
N GLY A 63 -4.65 -7.30 -14.36
CA GLY A 63 -4.67 -8.68 -14.87
C GLY A 63 -5.79 -9.57 -14.33
N GLN A 64 -6.53 -9.13 -13.30
CA GLN A 64 -7.71 -9.84 -12.78
C GLN A 64 -9.02 -9.46 -13.50
N ASP A 65 -8.94 -9.29 -14.82
CA ASP A 65 -10.04 -9.56 -15.76
C ASP A 65 -9.51 -10.52 -16.83
N ARG A 66 -9.51 -11.81 -16.50
CA ARG A 66 -9.54 -12.86 -17.52
C ARG A 66 -10.54 -13.93 -17.13
N GLY A 67 -11.77 -13.65 -17.54
CA GLY A 67 -12.87 -14.61 -17.63
C GLY A 67 -13.55 -14.59 -18.99
N THR A 68 -12.79 -14.57 -20.09
CA THR A 68 -13.30 -15.04 -21.38
C THR A 68 -13.47 -16.56 -21.31
N GLY A 69 -14.71 -17.07 -21.37
CA GLY A 69 -14.98 -18.47 -21.72
C GLY A 69 -15.19 -18.61 -23.23
N PRO A 70 -14.48 -19.49 -23.95
CA PRO A 70 -14.71 -19.72 -25.37
C PRO A 70 -15.87 -20.72 -25.60
N GLY A 71 -16.68 -20.42 -26.61
CA GLY A 71 -17.47 -21.34 -27.46
C GLY A 71 -18.12 -22.59 -26.84
N GLN A 72 -19.47 -22.59 -26.78
CA GLN A 72 -20.24 -23.81 -27.05
C GLN A 72 -21.21 -23.54 -28.20
N THR A 73 -20.77 -23.89 -29.40
CA THR A 73 -21.62 -24.20 -30.56
C THR A 73 -22.40 -25.49 -30.29
N GLY A 74 -23.73 -25.43 -30.41
CA GLY A 74 -24.59 -26.63 -30.39
C GLY A 74 -26.08 -26.33 -30.52
N ARG A 75 -26.57 -26.03 -31.73
CA ARG A 75 -27.89 -26.55 -32.20
C ARG A 75 -27.66 -28.02 -32.62
N PRO A 76 -28.65 -28.96 -32.67
CA PRO A 76 -30.10 -28.76 -32.84
C PRO A 76 -31.04 -29.71 -32.03
N ALA A 77 -32.33 -29.36 -31.96
CA ALA A 77 -33.49 -30.23 -32.25
C ALA A 77 -34.71 -29.33 -32.48
#